data_AF-A0A351F0W2-F1
#
_entry.id   AF-A0A351F0W2-F1
#
_cell.length_a   1.000
_cell.length_b   1.000
_cell.length_c   1.000
_cell.angle_alpha   90.00
_cell.angle_beta   90.00
_cell.angle_gamma   90.00
#
_symmetry.space_group_name_H-M   'P 1'
#
loop_
_entity.id
_entity.type
_entity.pdbx_description
1 polymer ?
#
loop_
_entity_poly.entity_id
_entity_poly.type
_entity_poly.pdbx_seq_one_letter_code
_entity_poly.pdbx_strand_id
1 'polypeptide(L)' 'AEVVRFDLIHPDGRLVHSITGTNFSPGENRVQCSVAGLPTGVYTILLRDQHNHILDTGRILISGN' A
#
# COMPACT_ATOMS: atom_id res chain seq x y z
N ALA A 1 -16.14 -12.30 1.84
CA ALA A 1 -15.54 -11.31 0.92
C ALA A 1 -14.06 -11.24 1.25
N GLU A 2 -13.19 -11.22 0.25
CA GLU A 2 -11.76 -11.03 0.49
C GLU A 2 -11.51 -9.56 0.87
N VAL A 3 -10.82 -9.38 1.99
CA VAL A 3 -10.42 -8.07 2.50
C VAL A 3 -8.91 -8.00 2.43
N VAL A 4 -8.40 -6.97 1.76
CA VAL A 4 -6.97 -6.72 1.67
C VAL A 4 -6.64 -5.31 2.14
N ARG A 5 -5.45 -5.14 2.68
CA ARG A 5 -4.92 -3.86 3.14
C ARG A 5 -3.66 -3.49 2.40
N PHE A 6 -3.62 -2.27 1.88
CA PHE A 6 -2.44 -1.66 1.28
C PHE A 6 -1.81 -0.70 2.27
N ASP A 7 -0.60 -1.01 2.74
CA ASP A 7 0.20 -0.15 3.61
C ASP A 7 1.31 0.52 2.79
N LEU A 8 1.41 1.85 2.87
CA LEU A 8 2.55 2.62 2.38
C LEU A 8 3.44 3.00 3.57
N ILE A 9 4.68 2.55 3.55
CA ILE A 9 5.64 2.70 4.65
C ILE A 9 6.81 3.58 4.18
N HIS A 10 7.09 4.62 4.95
CA HIS A 10 8.21 5.53 4.74
C HIS A 10 9.55 4.82 5.01
N PRO A 11 10.68 5.26 4.40
CA PRO A 11 12.01 4.70 4.66
C PRO A 11 12.42 4.57 6.14
N ASP A 12 11.89 5.44 7.02
CA ASP A 12 12.14 5.39 8.47
C ASP A 12 11.32 4.31 9.21
N GLY A 13 10.51 3.53 8.49
CA GLY A 13 9.63 2.49 9.04
C GLY A 13 8.25 2.99 9.45
N ARG A 14 7.96 4.29 9.34
CA ARG A 14 6.65 4.86 9.70
C ARG A 14 5.58 4.50 8.67
N LEU A 15 4.42 4.03 9.14
CA LEU A 15 3.22 3.90 8.30
C LEU A 15 2.75 5.30 7.87
N VAL A 16 2.70 5.54 6.56
CA VAL A 16 2.26 6.80 5.97
C VAL A 16 0.79 6.74 5.60
N HIS A 17 0.37 5.63 5.03
CA HIS A 17 -1.00 5.44 4.58
C HIS A 17 -1.40 3.97 4.64
N SER A 18 -2.68 3.74 4.92
CA SER A 18 -3.28 2.40 4.94
C SER A 18 -4.67 2.48 4.34
N ILE A 19 -4.95 1.66 3.32
CA ILE A 19 -6.29 1.52 2.74
C ILE A 19 -6.71 0.08 2.78
N THR A 20 -7.92 -0.14 3.29
CA THR A 20 -8.58 -1.44 3.26
C THR A 20 -9.53 -1.48 2.09
N GLY A 21 -9.25 -2.36 1.13
CA GLY A 21 -10.19 -2.74 0.08
C GLY A 21 -11.05 -3.92 0.54
N THR A 22 -12.34 -3.86 0.23
CA THR A 22 -13.27 -4.98 0.46
C THR A 22 -13.98 -5.28 -0.85
N ASN A 23 -14.44 -6.52 -1.01
CA ASN A 23 -15.26 -6.95 -2.15
C ASN A 23 -14.55 -6.84 -3.52
N PHE A 24 -13.32 -7.35 -3.61
CA PHE A 24 -12.70 -7.56 -4.92
C PHE A 24 -13.52 -8.56 -5.71
N SER A 25 -14.14 -8.09 -6.79
CA SER A 25 -14.73 -8.97 -7.78
C SER A 25 -13.60 -9.69 -8.53
N PRO A 26 -13.74 -10.99 -8.86
CA PRO A 26 -12.77 -11.67 -9.71
C PRO A 26 -12.56 -10.89 -11.02
N GLY A 27 -11.34 -10.38 -11.23
CA GLY A 27 -10.98 -9.55 -12.39
C GLY A 27 -10.86 -8.04 -12.11
N GLU A 28 -11.33 -7.55 -10.97
CA GLU A 28 -11.22 -6.15 -10.55
C GLU A 28 -10.08 -6.00 -9.54
N ASN A 29 -8.83 -6.05 -10.02
CA ASN A 29 -7.62 -6.09 -9.18
C ASN A 29 -6.99 -4.72 -8.95
N ARG A 30 -7.79 -3.66 -8.74
CA ARG A 30 -7.24 -2.31 -8.54
C ARG A 30 -7.82 -1.62 -7.32
N VAL A 31 -6.99 -1.44 -6.31
CA VAL A 31 -7.18 -0.38 -5.30
C VAL A 31 -6.39 0.83 -5.75
N GLN A 32 -7.04 1.99 -5.78
CA GLN A 32 -6.37 3.25 -6.03
C GLN A 32 -6.42 4.14 -4.80
N CYS A 33 -5.30 4.78 -4.52
CA CYS A 33 -5.17 5.79 -3.48
C CYS A 33 -4.42 7.00 -4.00
N SER A 34 -4.67 8.16 -3.40
CA SER A 34 -3.88 9.36 -3.64
C SER A 34 -3.31 9.83 -2.31
N VAL A 35 -1.99 9.99 -2.25
CA VAL A 35 -1.27 10.51 -1.09
C VAL A 35 -0.41 11.67 -1.59
N ALA A 36 -0.67 12.87 -1.07
CA ALA A 36 0.07 14.08 -1.43
C ALA A 36 1.19 14.37 -0.43
N GLY A 37 2.19 15.15 -0.86
CA GLY A 37 3.24 15.67 0.03
C GLY A 37 4.19 14.62 0.57
N LEU A 38 4.36 13.49 -0.14
CA LEU A 38 5.36 12.48 0.23
C LEU A 38 6.78 13.05 0.09
N PRO A 39 7.58 13.05 1.17
CA PRO A 39 9.01 13.33 1.07
C PRO A 39 9.71 12.41 0.07
N THR A 40 10.87 12.84 -0.41
CA THR A 40 11.70 12.00 -1.26
C THR A 40 12.22 10.79 -0.48
N GLY A 41 12.27 9.63 -1.13
CA GLY A 41 12.70 8.39 -0.49
C GLY A 41 12.17 7.13 -1.18
N VAL A 42 12.70 5.98 -0.76
CA VAL A 42 12.24 4.66 -1.20
C VAL A 42 11.22 4.12 -0.21
N TYR A 43 9.96 4.11 -0.60
CA TYR A 43 8.86 3.62 0.22
C TYR A 43 8.64 2.14 -0.01
N THR A 44 8.21 1.44 1.04
CA THR A 44 7.75 0.06 0.95
C THR A 44 6.23 0.03 0.87
N ILE A 45 5.70 -0.73 -0.08
CA ILE A 45 4.27 -1.00 -0.22
C ILE A 45 4.05 -2.43 0.26
N LEU A 46 3.14 -2.64 1.21
CA LEU A 46 2.75 -3.98 1.65
C LEU A 46 1.29 -4.22 1.30
N LEU A 47 1.02 -5.36 0.68
CA LEU A 47 -0.32 -5.90 0.55
C LEU A 47 -0.51 -6.96 1.63
N ARG A 48 -1.57 -6.86 2.42
CA ARG A 48 -1.88 -7.79 3.50
C ARG A 48 -3.30 -8.31 3.43
N ASP A 49 -3.52 -9.51 3.96
CA ASP A 49 -4.87 -10.03 4.19
C ASP A 49 -5.48 -9.47 5.49
N GLN A 50 -6.74 -9.84 5.77
CA GLN A 50 -7.45 -9.50 7.01
C GLN A 50 -6.80 -10.03 8.30
N HIS A 51 -5.89 -11.00 8.21
CA HIS A 51 -5.16 -11.58 9.34
C HIS A 51 -3.76 -10.96 9.48
N ASN A 52 -3.47 -9.87 8.76
CA ASN A 52 -2.19 -9.17 8.70
C ASN A 52 -1.03 -9.94 8.05
N HIS A 53 -1.30 -11.07 7.40
CA HIS A 53 -0.28 -11.77 6.61
C HIS A 53 0.10 -10.94 5.39
N ILE A 54 1.39 -10.88 5.08
CA ILE A 54 1.87 -10.21 3.87
C ILE A 54 1.60 -11.12 2.67
N LEU A 55 0.80 -10.61 1.74
CA LEU A 55 0.48 -11.26 0.47
C LEU A 55 1.47 -10.87 -0.63
N ASP A 56 1.90 -9.60 -0.64
CA ASP A 56 2.86 -9.07 -1.62
C ASP A 56 3.60 -7.85 -1.08
N THR A 57 4.76 -7.55 -1.67
CA THR A 57 5.63 -6.44 -1.28
C THR A 57 6.14 -5.68 -2.51
N GLY A 58 5.91 -4.38 -2.55
CA GLY A 58 6.42 -3.48 -3.58
C GLY A 58 7.36 -2.42 -3.01
N ARG A 59 8.13 -1.77 -3.90
CA ARG A 59 8.89 -0.57 -3.56
C ARG A 59 8.65 0.52 -4.61
N ILE A 60 8.57 1.75 -4.15
CA ILE A 60 8.46 2.92 -5.02
C ILE A 60 9.48 3.97 -4.60
N LEU A 61 10.22 4.51 -5.56
CA LEU A 61 11.07 5.68 -5.35
C LEU A 61 10.24 6.94 -5.61
N ILE A 62 10.13 7.79 -4.60
CA ILE A 62 9.68 9.17 -4.76
C ILE A 62 10.93 10.02 -4.88
N SER A 63 11.22 10.52 -6.07
CA SER A 63 12.32 11.45 -6.32
C SER A 63 11.83 12.89 -6.28
N GLY A 64 12.67 13.80 -5.78
CA GLY A 64 12.46 15.23 -5.95
C GLY A 64 12.80 15.62 -7.39
N ASN A 65 12.16 16.67 -7.88
CA ASN A 65 12.60 17.34 -9.11
C ASN A 65 13.81 18.22 -8.86
#